data_AF-A0A914CKN7-F1
#
_entry.id   AF-A0A914CKN7-F1
#
_cell.length_a   1.000
_cell.length_b   1.000
_cell.length_c   1.000
_cell.angle_alpha   90.00
_cell.angle_beta   90.00
_cell.angle_gamma   90.00
#
_symmetry.space_group_name_H-M   'P 1'
#
loop_
_entity.id
_entity.type
_entity.pdbx_description
1 polymer ?
#
loop_
_entity_poly.entity_id
_entity_poly.type
_entity_poly.pdbx_seq_one_letter_code
_entity_poly.pdbx_strand_id
1 'polypeptide(L)' 'MREFHLRTCIRFIPKTSSHINYVDITADRFCSSEVGRKGGKQVLSLPEACIRGSEGVGAIIHELMHTIGFYHEQSLI' A
#
# COMPACT_ATOMS: atom_id res chain seq x y z
N MET A 1 1.00 -7.85 5.41
CA MET A 1 1.09 -8.59 4.13
C MET A 1 0.37 -9.94 4.12
N ARG A 2 0.38 -10.69 5.23
CA ARG A 2 -0.27 -12.01 5.34
C ARG A 2 -1.72 -12.05 4.85
N GLU A 3 -2.54 -11.04 5.19
CA GLU A 3 -3.95 -10.99 4.77
C GLU A 3 -4.12 -11.05 3.24
N PHE A 4 -3.33 -10.28 2.47
CA PHE A 4 -3.33 -10.37 1.02
C PHE A 4 -2.91 -11.75 0.52
N HIS A 5 -1.87 -12.32 1.11
CA HIS A 5 -1.33 -13.62 0.67
C HIS A 5 -2.30 -14.78 0.92
N LEU A 6 -3.10 -14.71 2.00
CA LEU A 6 -4.09 -15.74 2.33
C LEU A 6 -5.40 -15.62 1.54
N ARG A 7 -5.81 -14.40 1.18
CA ARG A 7 -7.16 -14.13 0.65
C ARG A 7 -7.20 -13.79 -0.84
N THR A 8 -6.05 -13.51 -1.45
CA THR A 8 -5.96 -13.05 -2.84
C THR A 8 -4.83 -13.77 -3.57
N CYS A 9 -4.69 -13.53 -4.88
CA CYS A 9 -3.50 -13.92 -5.64
C CYS A 9 -2.37 -12.88 -5.59
N ILE A 10 -2.57 -11.72 -4.95
CA ILE A 10 -1.58 -10.65 -4.87
C ILE A 10 -0.46 -11.02 -3.90
N ARG A 11 0.78 -10.80 -4.33
CA ARG A 11 1.99 -11.08 -3.54
C ARG A 11 2.90 -9.86 -3.49
N PHE A 12 2.86 -9.14 -2.36
CA PHE A 12 3.90 -8.17 -2.01
C PHE A 12 5.18 -8.93 -1.64
N ILE A 13 6.25 -8.68 -2.40
CA ILE A 13 7.56 -9.31 -2.23
C ILE A 13 8.65 -8.24 -2.06
N PRO A 14 9.76 -8.53 -1.37
CA PRO A 14 10.90 -7.62 -1.30
C PRO A 14 11.42 -7.25 -2.69
N LYS A 15 11.77 -5.96 -2.88
CA LYS A 15 12.34 -5.46 -4.12
C LYS A 15 13.71 -6.10 -4.38
N THR A 16 13.99 -6.48 -5.63
CA THR A 16 15.31 -6.88 -6.13
C THR A 16 15.82 -5.85 -7.15
N SER A 17 17.06 -6.01 -7.64
CA SER A 17 17.61 -5.11 -8.67
C SER A 17 16.85 -5.18 -10.00
N SER A 18 16.21 -6.31 -10.34
CA SER A 18 15.43 -6.47 -11.58
C SER A 18 14.05 -5.81 -11.54
N HIS A 19 13.52 -5.49 -10.36
CA HIS A 19 12.24 -4.80 -10.24
C HIS A 19 12.38 -3.30 -10.52
N ILE A 20 11.95 -2.90 -11.72
CA ILE A 20 11.90 -1.51 -12.19
C ILE A 20 10.77 -0.74 -11.50
N ASN A 21 9.62 -1.40 -11.30
CA ASN A 21 8.44 -0.81 -10.70
C ASN A 21 8.27 -1.40 -9.31
N TYR A 22 8.22 -0.54 -8.29
CA TYR A 22 8.18 -0.98 -6.92
C TYR A 22 7.59 0.09 -6.02
N VAL A 23 7.09 -0.37 -4.88
CA VAL A 23 6.59 0.47 -3.81
C VAL A 23 7.72 0.69 -2.82
N ASP A 24 7.99 1.96 -2.52
CA ASP A 24 8.92 2.42 -1.50
C ASP A 24 8.10 2.77 -0.26
N ILE A 25 8.25 1.99 0.81
CA ILE A 25 7.50 2.17 2.05
C ILE A 25 8.27 3.14 2.93
N THR A 26 7.70 4.33 3.15
CA THR A 26 8.32 5.42 3.92
C THR A 26 7.43 5.80 5.10
N ALA A 27 7.93 6.66 5.98
CA ALA A 27 7.18 7.24 7.09
C ALA A 27 7.05 8.76 6.89
N ASP A 28 6.33 9.18 5.85
CA ASP A 28 6.04 10.60 5.60
C ASP A 28 4.87 11.08 6.49
N ARG A 29 4.26 12.23 6.19
CA ARG A 29 3.33 12.92 7.12
C ARG A 29 1.99 12.22 7.35
N PHE A 30 1.46 11.53 6.34
CA PHE A 30 0.10 10.96 6.38
C PHE A 30 0.09 9.52 5.87
N CYS A 31 -0.93 8.75 6.22
CA CYS A 31 -1.21 7.48 5.53
C CYS A 31 -1.61 7.81 4.09
N SER A 32 -0.83 7.36 3.12
CA SER A 32 -1.16 7.60 1.71
C SER A 32 -0.44 6.64 0.76
N SER A 33 -1.06 6.42 -0.39
CA SER A 33 -0.44 5.76 -1.53
C SER A 33 -0.98 6.30 -2.85
N GLU A 34 -0.18 6.23 -3.90
CA GLU A 34 -0.65 6.47 -5.26
C GLU A 34 -1.62 5.35 -5.69
N VAL A 35 -2.70 5.70 -6.41
CA VAL A 35 -3.67 4.72 -6.88
C VAL A 35 -3.14 3.99 -8.12
N GLY A 36 -2.97 2.68 -8.01
CA GLY A 36 -2.48 1.81 -9.07
C GLY A 36 -0.98 1.94 -9.35
N ARG A 37 -0.54 1.29 -10.43
CA ARG A 37 0.87 1.30 -10.84
C ARG A 37 1.17 2.56 -11.64
N LYS A 38 1.95 3.47 -11.05
CA LYS A 38 2.44 4.69 -11.70
C LYS A 38 3.58 4.45 -12.68
N GLY A 39 4.43 3.47 -12.37
CA GLY A 39 5.69 3.22 -13.06
C GLY A 39 6.90 3.74 -12.29
N GLY A 40 8.00 2.99 -12.30
CA GLY A 40 9.19 3.30 -11.51
C GLY A 40 8.97 3.16 -10.00
N LYS A 41 9.66 3.99 -9.21
CA LYS A 41 9.47 4.08 -7.77
C LYS A 41 8.18 4.84 -7.45
N GLN A 42 7.27 4.25 -6.67
CA GLN A 42 6.13 4.95 -6.10
C GLN A 42 6.12 4.83 -4.58
N VAL A 43 5.66 5.87 -3.89
CA VAL A 43 5.72 5.94 -2.42
C VAL A 43 4.42 5.40 -1.82
N LEU A 44 4.55 4.63 -0.74
CA LEU A 44 3.48 4.30 0.19
C LEU A 44 3.93 4.78 1.57
N SER A 45 3.25 5.79 2.09
CA SER A 45 3.59 6.43 3.37
C SER A 45 2.78 5.81 4.50
N LEU A 46 3.49 5.31 5.51
CA LEU A 46 2.93 4.74 6.73
C LEU A 46 3.68 5.28 7.96
N PRO A 47 3.41 6.54 8.40
CA PRO A 47 3.88 7.00 9.69
C PRO A 47 3.35 6.14 10.83
N GLU A 48 3.94 6.30 12.01
CA GLU A 48 3.57 5.56 13.23
C GLU A 48 2.06 5.63 13.53
N ALA A 49 1.41 6.76 13.22
CA ALA A 49 -0.03 6.93 13.35
C ALA A 49 -0.86 5.90 12.55
N CYS A 50 -0.35 5.43 11.39
CA CYS A 50 -1.01 4.42 10.56
C CYS A 50 -0.79 2.99 11.04
N ILE A 51 0.17 2.78 11.95
CA ILE A 51 0.62 1.44 12.36
C ILE A 51 0.16 1.13 13.79
N ARG A 52 -0.10 2.16 14.61
CA ARG A 52 -0.48 2.00 16.02
C ARG A 52 -1.89 1.45 16.21
N GLY A 53 -2.04 0.65 17.26
CA GLY A 53 -3.34 0.13 17.73
C GLY A 53 -3.89 -1.01 16.88
N SER A 54 -5.10 -1.47 17.23
CA SER A 54 -5.81 -2.54 16.53
C SER A 54 -6.24 -2.16 15.11
N GLU A 55 -6.36 -0.85 14.83
CA GLU A 55 -6.79 -0.33 13.52
C GLU A 55 -5.63 -0.19 12.52
N GLY A 56 -4.37 -0.21 12.98
CA GLY A 56 -3.21 0.01 12.11
C GLY A 56 -3.08 -1.02 10.99
N VAL A 57 -3.49 -2.27 11.24
CA VAL A 57 -3.54 -3.30 10.19
C VAL A 57 -4.54 -2.92 9.08
N GLY A 58 -5.67 -2.32 9.45
CA GLY A 58 -6.69 -1.84 8.50
C GLY A 58 -6.16 -0.69 7.65
N ALA A 59 -5.50 0.29 8.26
CA ALA A 59 -4.88 1.40 7.53
C ALA A 59 -3.79 0.92 6.56
N ILE A 60 -2.93 -0.02 6.98
CA ILE A 60 -1.92 -0.61 6.08
C ILE A 60 -2.59 -1.33 4.91
N ILE A 61 -3.67 -2.10 5.15
CA ILE A 61 -4.41 -2.78 4.08
C ILE A 61 -5.04 -1.76 3.12
N HIS A 62 -5.62 -0.68 3.65
CA HIS A 62 -6.22 0.41 2.87
C HIS A 62 -5.21 1.05 1.90
N GLU A 63 -4.03 1.44 2.39
CA GLU A 63 -3.00 2.03 1.51
C GLU A 63 -2.44 1.04 0.49
N LEU A 64 -2.37 -0.25 0.85
CA LEU A 64 -2.02 -1.30 -0.11
C LEU A 64 -3.11 -1.54 -1.15
N MET A 65 -4.39 -1.34 -0.81
CA MET A 65 -5.50 -1.37 -1.77
C MET A 65 -5.40 -0.22 -2.78
N HIS A 66 -5.03 0.98 -2.32
CA HIS A 66 -4.70 2.09 -3.22
C HIS A 66 -3.58 1.71 -4.18
N THR A 67 -2.46 1.18 -3.68
CA THR A 67 -1.34 0.72 -4.52
C THR A 67 -1.78 -0.24 -5.64
N ILE A 68 -2.73 -1.15 -5.38
CA ILE A 68 -3.21 -2.11 -6.40
C ILE A 68 -4.37 -1.58 -7.26
N GLY A 69 -4.79 -0.33 -7.07
CA GLY A 69 -5.68 0.38 -7.99
C GLY A 69 -7.09 0.68 -7.48
N PHE A 70 -7.38 0.44 -6.20
CA PHE A 70 -8.69 0.79 -5.66
C PHE A 70 -8.73 2.27 -5.26
N TYR A 71 -9.81 2.94 -5.63
CA TYR A 71 -10.16 4.26 -5.09
C TYR A 71 -10.94 4.11 -3.79
N HIS A 72 -11.17 5.22 -3.10
CA HIS A 72 -12.14 5.21 -2.01
C HIS A 72 -13.53 4.87 -2.53
N GLU A 73 -14.28 4.08 -1.76
CA GLU A 73 -15.62 3.62 -2.17
C GLU A 73 -16.57 4.79 -2.45
N GLN A 74 -16.50 5.85 -1.62
CA GLN A 74 -17.29 7.07 -1.82
C GLN A 74 -16.84 7.90 -3.02
N SER A 75 -15.85 7.49 -3.81
CA SER A 75 -15.50 8.15 -5.07
C SER A 75 -16.31 7.62 -6.27
N LEU A 76 -17.11 6.57 -6.09
CA LEU A 76 -17.94 5.98 -7.14
C LEU A 76 -19.27 6.73 -7.40
N ILE A 77 -19.37 7.98 -6.94
CA ILE A 77 -20.55 8.85 -7.10
C ILE A 77 -20.43 9.79 -8.28
#